data_AF-A0A925CPE9-F1
#
_entry.id   AF-A0A925CPE9-F1
#
_cell.length_a   1.000
_cell.length_b   1.000
_cell.length_c   1.000
_cell.angle_alpha   90.00
_cell.angle_beta   90.00
_cell.angle_gamma   90.00
#
_symmetry.space_group_name_H-M   'P 1'
#
loop_
_entity.id
_entity.type
_entity.pdbx_description
1 polymer ?
#
loop_
_entity_poly.entity_id
_entity_poly.type
_entity_poly.pdbx_seq_one_letter_code
_entity_poly.pdbx_strand_id
1 'polypeptide(L)'
;MSQPTIEQLLEAGVHFGHQTRRWNPKMRKFIFAERNGIHIIDLQKTLKQLELAQKLAREVVLRGEQVLFVCTKQQLQAIVAQEAERCGSMFITERWLGGLLTNFGTVKKQLKKLKELEAGSEEGGGFSNYTKKEQLMMRRQRDKLSKNLSGISSMTRLPGLMFVVDAKKENIAVSEANKLGIPIIAIADTNADPDLLTVPVAGNDDAIRSVELIARAIADVITEARREAPTRVVEEESEENTYSSDRGMESAGRGDDRGRRGGGQGGQGGQGGGQGAGAGAQGGQRRRRRAKPEAIQARLRGPDAAAAVESTDDAS
;
A
#
# COMPACT_ATOMS: atom_id res chain seq x y z
N MET A 1 7.42 -14.33 -20.46
CA MET A 1 8.42 -13.58 -19.68
C MET A 1 9.53 -13.03 -20.57
N SER A 2 9.39 -11.80 -21.04
CA SER A 2 10.49 -11.09 -21.70
C SER A 2 11.38 -10.45 -20.63
N GLN A 3 12.34 -11.21 -20.12
CA GLN A 3 13.38 -10.69 -19.24
C GLN A 3 14.22 -9.66 -20.03
N PRO A 4 14.41 -8.42 -19.54
CA PRO A 4 15.29 -7.49 -20.22
C PRO A 4 16.74 -7.99 -20.20
N THR A 5 17.46 -7.82 -21.31
CA THR A 5 18.87 -8.20 -21.39
C THR A 5 19.76 -7.13 -20.74
N ILE A 6 21.00 -7.49 -20.40
CA ILE A 6 21.98 -6.54 -19.86
C ILE A 6 22.24 -5.41 -20.86
N GLU A 7 22.25 -5.71 -22.16
CA GLU A 7 22.41 -4.73 -23.24
C GLU A 7 21.27 -3.71 -23.22
N GLN A 8 20.02 -4.15 -23.10
CA GLN A 8 18.87 -3.26 -22.99
C GLN A 8 18.93 -2.36 -21.73
N LEU A 9 19.34 -2.93 -20.58
CA LEU A 9 19.53 -2.16 -19.35
C LEU A 9 20.65 -1.11 -19.50
N LEU A 10 21.71 -1.45 -20.24
CA LEU A 10 22.83 -0.56 -20.52
C LEU A 10 22.37 0.61 -21.43
N GLU A 11 21.70 0.31 -22.53
CA GLU A 11 21.19 1.30 -23.50
C GLU A 11 20.15 2.24 -22.88
N ALA A 12 19.30 1.71 -21.99
CA ALA A 12 18.31 2.48 -21.24
C ALA A 12 18.93 3.38 -20.16
N GLY A 13 20.22 3.21 -19.84
CA GLY A 13 20.93 4.00 -18.85
C GLY A 13 20.65 3.63 -17.40
N VAL A 14 20.23 2.38 -17.14
CA VAL A 14 19.89 1.88 -15.78
C VAL A 14 21.11 1.86 -14.86
N HIS A 15 22.30 1.68 -15.43
CA HIS A 15 23.56 1.57 -14.71
C HIS A 15 24.07 2.89 -14.11
N PHE A 16 23.51 4.04 -14.51
CA PHE A 16 23.93 5.33 -13.95
C PHE A 16 23.29 5.54 -12.58
N GLY A 17 24.11 5.77 -11.56
CA GLY A 17 23.65 6.25 -10.27
C GLY A 17 23.81 7.76 -10.09
N HIS A 18 23.70 8.21 -8.85
CA HIS A 18 23.95 9.59 -8.46
C HIS A 18 25.45 9.91 -8.25
N GLN A 19 25.71 11.20 -8.02
CA GLN A 19 27.02 11.71 -7.60
C GLN A 19 27.48 11.08 -6.29
N THR A 20 28.79 10.87 -6.16
CA THR A 20 29.41 10.17 -5.01
C THR A 20 29.26 10.87 -3.67
N ARG A 21 28.86 12.15 -3.65
CA ARG A 21 28.54 12.88 -2.42
C ARG A 21 27.14 12.56 -1.86
N ARG A 22 26.25 12.00 -2.67
CA ARG A 22 24.82 11.82 -2.34
C ARG A 22 24.44 10.36 -2.06
N TRP A 23 25.41 9.45 -2.07
CA TRP A 23 25.17 8.02 -1.94
C TRP A 23 24.88 7.58 -0.51
N ASN A 24 24.21 6.43 -0.38
CA ASN A 24 23.98 5.73 0.86
C ASN A 24 25.00 4.58 1.00
N PRO A 25 25.79 4.49 2.08
CA PRO A 25 26.78 3.43 2.29
C PRO A 25 26.23 2.00 2.16
N LYS A 26 24.95 1.78 2.49
CA LYS A 26 24.30 0.46 2.37
C LYS A 26 24.11 0.00 0.92
N MET A 27 24.12 0.93 -0.04
CA MET A 27 24.07 0.63 -1.46
C MET A 27 25.41 0.12 -2.02
N ARG A 28 26.51 0.13 -1.23
CA ARG A 28 27.85 -0.32 -1.66
C ARG A 28 27.85 -1.67 -2.34
N LYS A 29 27.01 -2.62 -1.88
CA LYS A 29 26.90 -3.97 -2.43
C LYS A 29 26.35 -3.99 -3.88
N PHE A 30 25.63 -2.95 -4.30
CA PHE A 30 25.06 -2.83 -5.64
C PHE A 30 25.86 -1.92 -6.57
N ILE A 31 26.82 -1.15 -6.03
CA ILE A 31 27.69 -0.27 -6.81
C ILE A 31 28.86 -1.10 -7.33
N PHE A 32 29.11 -1.02 -8.64
CA PHE A 32 30.21 -1.67 -9.34
C PHE A 32 31.48 -0.81 -9.29
N ALA A 33 31.37 0.45 -9.70
CA ALA A 33 32.52 1.36 -9.81
C ALA A 33 32.09 2.83 -9.67
N GLU A 34 33.05 3.73 -9.65
CA GLU A 34 32.85 5.18 -9.79
C GLU A 34 33.59 5.65 -11.05
N ARG A 35 32.95 6.48 -11.87
CA ARG A 35 33.57 7.12 -13.04
C ARG A 35 33.13 8.56 -13.12
N ASN A 36 34.08 9.49 -13.21
CA ASN A 36 33.82 10.94 -13.31
C ASN A 36 32.90 11.47 -12.18
N GLY A 37 33.03 10.94 -10.97
CA GLY A 37 32.22 11.35 -9.81
C GLY A 37 30.79 10.81 -9.79
N ILE A 38 30.43 9.89 -10.69
CA ILE A 38 29.12 9.22 -10.76
C ILE A 38 29.32 7.73 -10.43
N HIS A 39 28.46 7.19 -9.58
CA HIS A 39 28.46 5.76 -9.29
C HIS A 39 27.86 4.96 -10.46
N ILE A 40 28.47 3.83 -10.76
CA ILE A 40 27.99 2.85 -11.74
C ILE A 40 27.41 1.67 -10.97
N ILE A 41 26.16 1.33 -11.27
CA ILE A 41 25.42 0.23 -10.66
C ILE A 41 25.73 -1.07 -11.41
N ASP A 42 25.86 -2.16 -10.66
CA ASP A 42 26.09 -3.51 -11.17
C ASP A 42 24.81 -4.11 -11.78
N LEU A 43 24.73 -4.11 -13.11
CA LEU A 43 23.57 -4.61 -13.85
C LEU A 43 23.32 -6.11 -13.68
N GLN A 44 24.34 -6.92 -13.34
CA GLN A 44 24.11 -8.34 -13.07
C GLN A 44 23.28 -8.53 -11.80
N LYS A 45 23.51 -7.67 -10.79
CA LYS A 45 22.70 -7.65 -9.57
C LYS A 45 21.31 -7.11 -9.85
N THR A 46 21.20 -6.05 -10.65
CA THR A 46 19.91 -5.50 -11.09
C THR A 46 19.04 -6.56 -11.75
N LEU A 47 19.61 -7.38 -12.64
CA LEU A 47 18.88 -8.45 -13.32
C LEU A 47 18.30 -9.47 -12.34
N LYS A 48 19.12 -9.95 -11.39
CA LYS A 48 18.69 -10.87 -10.32
C LYS A 48 17.60 -10.26 -9.44
N GLN A 49 17.74 -8.99 -9.09
CA GLN A 49 16.73 -8.26 -8.30
C GLN A 49 15.42 -8.11 -9.07
N LEU A 50 15.50 -7.87 -10.38
CA LEU A 50 14.32 -7.78 -11.24
C LEU A 50 13.59 -9.11 -11.35
N GLU A 51 14.30 -10.24 -11.44
CA GLU A 51 13.69 -11.58 -11.38
C GLU A 51 12.94 -11.80 -10.06
N LEU A 52 13.54 -11.42 -8.94
CA LEU A 52 12.90 -11.52 -7.62
C LEU A 52 11.65 -10.61 -7.53
N ALA A 53 11.74 -9.40 -8.07
CA ALA A 53 10.63 -8.45 -8.12
C ALA A 53 9.47 -9.01 -8.95
N GLN A 54 9.76 -9.57 -10.13
CA GLN A 54 8.78 -10.21 -11.00
C GLN A 54 8.11 -11.41 -10.33
N LYS A 55 8.88 -12.28 -9.67
CA LYS A 55 8.35 -13.42 -8.90
C LYS A 55 7.39 -12.96 -7.81
N LEU A 56 7.80 -11.97 -7.01
CA LEU A 56 6.96 -11.41 -5.94
C LEU A 56 5.68 -10.76 -6.49
N ALA A 57 5.78 -9.99 -7.59
CA ALA A 57 4.62 -9.38 -8.25
C ALA A 57 3.64 -10.44 -8.74
N ARG A 58 4.12 -11.49 -9.40
CA ARG A 58 3.30 -12.61 -9.86
C ARG A 58 2.58 -13.30 -8.71
N GLU A 59 3.28 -13.62 -7.62
CA GLU A 59 2.68 -14.26 -6.44
C GLU A 59 1.57 -13.44 -5.80
N VAL A 60 1.74 -12.11 -5.71
CA VAL A 60 0.72 -11.20 -5.16
C VAL A 60 -0.53 -11.20 -6.05
N VAL A 61 -0.34 -11.10 -7.36
CA VAL A 61 -1.45 -11.08 -8.33
C VAL A 61 -2.20 -12.42 -8.35
N LEU A 62 -1.49 -13.55 -8.30
CA LEU A 62 -2.12 -14.88 -8.21
C LEU A 62 -2.90 -15.11 -6.90
N ARG A 63 -2.50 -14.44 -5.81
CA ARG A 63 -3.31 -14.38 -4.58
C ARG A 63 -4.58 -13.54 -4.74
N GLY A 64 -4.75 -12.83 -5.85
CA GLY A 64 -5.86 -11.93 -6.14
C GLY A 64 -5.70 -10.54 -5.50
N GLU A 65 -4.53 -10.24 -4.94
CA GLU A 65 -4.25 -8.94 -4.33
C GLU A 65 -3.87 -7.91 -5.41
N GLN A 66 -4.13 -6.63 -5.12
CA GLN A 66 -3.87 -5.54 -6.08
C GLN A 66 -2.46 -4.98 -5.91
N VAL A 67 -1.89 -4.50 -7.02
CA VAL A 67 -0.59 -3.81 -7.04
C VAL A 67 -0.83 -2.31 -7.18
N LEU A 68 -0.08 -1.51 -6.43
CA LEU A 68 -0.11 -0.05 -6.48
C LEU A 68 1.22 0.50 -7.00
N PHE A 69 1.17 1.23 -8.11
CA PHE A 69 2.32 1.94 -8.67
C PHE A 69 2.41 3.35 -8.07
N VAL A 70 3.60 3.80 -7.65
CA VAL A 70 3.79 5.11 -7.02
C VAL A 70 4.98 5.82 -7.63
N CYS A 71 4.75 7.05 -8.12
CA CYS A 71 5.80 7.90 -8.68
C CYS A 71 5.36 9.38 -8.73
N THR A 72 5.88 10.24 -7.86
CA THR A 72 5.55 11.69 -7.90
C THR A 72 6.54 12.55 -8.70
N LYS A 73 7.54 11.92 -9.34
CA LYS A 73 8.49 12.63 -10.22
C LYS A 73 7.83 13.05 -11.52
N GLN A 74 7.69 14.37 -11.74
CA GLN A 74 6.98 14.96 -12.89
C GLN A 74 7.36 14.36 -14.26
N GLN A 75 8.65 14.08 -14.50
CA GLN A 75 9.15 13.54 -15.76
C GLN A 75 8.72 12.08 -16.02
N LEU A 76 8.27 11.37 -14.98
CA LEU A 76 8.00 9.93 -15.00
C LEU A 76 6.52 9.59 -14.74
N GLN A 77 5.73 10.56 -14.26
CA GLN A 77 4.32 10.39 -13.92
C GLN A 77 3.51 9.74 -15.05
N ALA A 78 3.64 10.26 -16.28
CA ALA A 78 2.87 9.77 -17.43
C ALA A 78 3.21 8.32 -17.78
N ILE A 79 4.49 7.97 -17.73
CA ILE A 79 5.00 6.63 -18.07
C ILE A 79 4.49 5.60 -17.05
N VAL A 80 4.63 5.92 -15.76
CA VAL A 80 4.20 5.01 -14.69
C VAL A 80 2.68 4.85 -14.68
N ALA A 81 1.92 5.92 -14.94
CA ALA A 81 0.46 5.82 -15.11
C ALA A 81 0.08 4.92 -16.28
N GLN A 82 0.68 5.13 -17.46
CA GLN A 82 0.39 4.36 -18.65
C GLN A 82 0.67 2.86 -18.45
N GLU A 83 1.80 2.51 -17.83
CA GLU A 83 2.15 1.11 -17.55
C GLU A 83 1.24 0.47 -16.50
N ALA A 84 0.84 1.22 -15.47
CA ALA A 84 -0.12 0.76 -14.47
C ALA A 84 -1.51 0.51 -15.08
N GLU A 85 -2.00 1.44 -15.91
CA GLU A 85 -3.27 1.30 -16.63
C GLU A 85 -3.24 0.11 -17.59
N ARG A 86 -2.14 -0.06 -18.33
CA ARG A 86 -1.95 -1.18 -19.26
C ARG A 86 -2.08 -2.55 -18.59
N CYS A 87 -1.59 -2.69 -17.36
CA CYS A 87 -1.71 -3.93 -16.59
C CYS A 87 -2.95 -3.97 -15.66
N GLY A 88 -3.81 -2.96 -15.72
CA GLY A 88 -5.01 -2.84 -14.89
C GLY A 88 -4.71 -2.72 -13.39
N SER A 89 -3.54 -2.18 -13.04
CA SER A 89 -3.13 -1.88 -11.67
C SER A 89 -3.49 -0.44 -11.30
N MET A 90 -3.53 -0.17 -10.00
CA MET A 90 -3.78 1.18 -9.49
C MET A 90 -2.48 1.97 -9.48
N PHE A 91 -2.58 3.30 -9.52
CA PHE A 91 -1.41 4.17 -9.46
C PHE A 91 -1.65 5.47 -8.70
N ILE A 92 -0.56 6.05 -8.19
CA ILE A 92 -0.52 7.40 -7.64
C ILE A 92 0.68 8.11 -8.26
N THR A 93 0.39 9.12 -9.06
CA THR A 93 1.42 9.88 -9.79
C THR A 93 1.51 11.33 -9.36
N GLU A 94 0.44 11.93 -8.84
CA GLU A 94 0.47 13.35 -8.46
C GLU A 94 1.19 13.56 -7.13
N ARG A 95 0.51 13.31 -6.01
CA ARG A 95 1.05 13.53 -4.68
C ARG A 95 0.60 12.43 -3.74
N TRP A 96 1.56 11.88 -2.99
CA TRP A 96 1.24 11.05 -1.85
C TRP A 96 0.65 11.89 -0.71
N LEU A 97 -0.63 11.69 -0.40
CA LEU A 97 -1.27 12.27 0.77
C LEU A 97 -0.89 11.43 2.00
N GLY A 98 -0.39 12.08 3.05
CA GLY A 98 -0.05 11.36 4.29
C GLY A 98 -1.29 10.68 4.88
N GLY A 99 -1.14 9.41 5.25
CA GLY A 99 -2.22 8.57 5.76
C GLY A 99 -3.04 7.86 4.69
N LEU A 100 -2.58 7.84 3.43
CA LEU A 100 -3.27 7.13 2.35
C LEU A 100 -3.52 5.65 2.67
N LEU A 101 -2.53 4.99 3.27
CA LEU A 101 -2.64 3.59 3.65
C LEU A 101 -2.99 3.45 5.14
N THR A 102 -2.34 4.21 6.01
CA THR A 102 -2.54 4.04 7.48
C THR A 102 -3.88 4.58 7.97
N ASN A 103 -4.51 5.49 7.24
CA ASN A 103 -5.86 6.02 7.52
C ASN A 103 -6.81 5.76 6.35
N PHE A 104 -6.81 4.52 5.84
CA PHE A 104 -7.60 4.13 4.67
C PHE A 104 -9.11 4.38 4.83
N GLY A 105 -9.65 4.29 6.06
CA GLY A 105 -11.07 4.59 6.30
C GLY A 105 -11.47 6.03 5.92
N THR A 106 -10.57 7.00 6.14
CA THR A 106 -10.81 8.40 5.72
C THR A 106 -10.66 8.56 4.21
N VAL A 107 -9.69 7.88 3.60
CA VAL A 107 -9.47 7.89 2.15
C VAL A 107 -10.66 7.27 1.42
N LYS A 108 -11.19 6.14 1.90
CA LYS A 108 -12.39 5.49 1.36
C LYS A 108 -13.58 6.45 1.31
N LYS A 109 -13.75 7.30 2.35
CA LYS A 109 -14.78 8.36 2.36
C LYS A 109 -14.53 9.42 1.27
N GLN A 110 -13.29 9.83 1.05
CA GLN A 110 -12.94 10.78 -0.03
C GLN A 110 -13.14 10.17 -1.42
N LEU A 111 -12.84 8.88 -1.60
CA LEU A 111 -13.09 8.15 -2.84
C LEU A 111 -14.59 8.03 -3.13
N LYS A 112 -15.40 7.69 -2.11
CA LYS A 112 -16.86 7.70 -2.22
C LYS A 112 -17.36 9.09 -2.61
N LYS A 113 -16.82 10.14 -1.99
CA LYS A 113 -17.18 11.52 -2.33
C LYS A 113 -16.82 11.90 -3.76
N LEU A 114 -15.66 11.45 -4.26
CA LEU A 114 -15.27 11.65 -5.65
C LEU A 114 -16.29 11.01 -6.60
N LYS A 115 -16.68 9.76 -6.36
CA LYS A 115 -17.69 9.05 -7.17
C LYS A 115 -19.05 9.75 -7.16
N GLU A 116 -19.50 10.24 -6.01
CA GLU A 116 -20.73 11.04 -5.90
C GLU A 116 -20.66 12.32 -6.75
N LEU A 117 -19.51 13.01 -6.71
CA LEU A 117 -19.30 14.25 -7.48
C LEU A 117 -19.17 13.99 -8.98
N GLU A 118 -18.60 12.86 -9.39
CA GLU A 118 -18.54 12.42 -10.79
C GLU A 118 -19.95 12.09 -11.30
N ALA A 119 -20.70 11.24 -10.60
CA ALA A 119 -22.06 10.85 -10.97
C ALA A 119 -23.03 12.04 -11.04
N GLY A 120 -22.91 13.01 -10.13
CA GLY A 120 -23.74 14.22 -10.19
C GLY A 120 -23.39 15.16 -11.34
N SER A 121 -22.14 15.12 -11.84
CA SER A 121 -21.61 16.00 -12.89
C SER A 121 -21.93 15.54 -14.31
N GLU A 122 -22.34 14.28 -14.48
CA GLU A 122 -22.73 13.73 -15.79
C GLU A 122 -24.02 14.38 -16.32
N GLU A 123 -24.19 14.44 -17.63
CA GLU A 123 -25.35 15.09 -18.28
C GLU A 123 -26.65 14.42 -17.85
N GLY A 124 -27.46 15.16 -17.07
CA GLY A 124 -28.70 14.66 -16.44
C GLY A 124 -28.59 14.41 -14.92
N GLY A 125 -27.41 14.60 -14.32
CA GLY A 125 -27.16 14.42 -12.90
C GLY A 125 -27.81 15.47 -11.99
N GLY A 126 -27.94 15.14 -10.70
CA GLY A 126 -28.66 15.91 -9.67
C GLY A 126 -28.13 17.32 -9.36
N PHE A 127 -27.14 17.82 -10.10
CA PHE A 127 -26.60 19.18 -9.90
C PHE A 127 -27.42 20.31 -10.51
N SER A 128 -28.45 20.00 -11.32
CA SER A 128 -29.37 20.98 -11.88
C SER A 128 -30.14 21.78 -10.82
N ASN A 129 -30.36 21.19 -9.64
CA ASN A 129 -31.08 21.82 -8.52
C ASN A 129 -30.22 22.75 -7.66
N TYR A 130 -28.92 22.84 -7.91
CA TYR A 130 -28.00 23.68 -7.13
C TYR A 130 -27.75 25.02 -7.80
N THR A 131 -27.38 26.02 -6.98
CA THR A 131 -27.00 27.33 -7.51
C THR A 131 -25.70 27.25 -8.32
N LYS A 132 -25.49 28.17 -9.28
CA LYS A 132 -24.24 28.25 -10.06
C LYS A 132 -22.98 28.34 -9.18
N LYS A 133 -23.09 28.98 -8.00
CA LYS A 133 -21.99 29.08 -7.04
C LYS A 133 -21.67 27.73 -6.40
N GLU A 134 -22.69 26.96 -6.02
CA GLU A 134 -22.52 25.62 -5.46
C GLU A 134 -21.99 24.64 -6.50
N GLN A 135 -22.53 24.67 -7.73
CA GLN A 135 -22.01 23.87 -8.85
C GLN A 135 -20.53 24.15 -9.10
N LEU A 136 -20.10 25.42 -9.06
CA LEU A 136 -18.69 25.79 -9.20
C LEU A 136 -17.83 25.23 -8.06
N MET A 137 -18.31 25.27 -6.82
CA MET A 137 -17.60 24.71 -5.67
C MET A 137 -17.46 23.19 -5.75
N MET A 138 -18.53 22.50 -6.16
CA MET A 138 -18.53 21.05 -6.37
C MET A 138 -17.58 20.65 -7.49
N ARG A 139 -17.56 21.39 -8.60
CA ARG A 139 -16.62 21.18 -9.71
C ARG A 139 -15.17 21.33 -9.25
N ARG A 140 -14.84 22.40 -8.51
CA ARG A 140 -13.50 22.60 -7.95
C ARG A 140 -13.10 21.49 -6.99
N GLN A 141 -14.03 21.01 -6.17
CA GLN A 141 -13.78 19.90 -5.25
C GLN A 141 -13.53 18.60 -6.01
N ARG A 142 -14.34 18.30 -7.03
CA ARG A 142 -14.17 17.15 -7.92
C ARG A 142 -12.80 17.20 -8.59
N ASP A 143 -12.45 18.31 -9.22
CA ASP A 143 -11.18 18.45 -9.94
C ASP A 143 -9.97 18.26 -9.00
N LYS A 144 -10.06 18.77 -7.77
CA LYS A 144 -9.02 18.58 -6.75
C LYS A 144 -8.90 17.12 -6.30
N LEU A 145 -10.02 16.43 -6.10
CA LEU A 145 -10.04 15.02 -5.69
C LEU A 145 -9.58 14.11 -6.84
N SER A 146 -10.14 14.31 -8.04
CA SER A 146 -9.82 13.56 -9.25
C SER A 146 -8.33 13.64 -9.56
N LYS A 147 -7.72 14.83 -9.47
CA LYS A 147 -6.27 14.98 -9.66
C LYS A 147 -5.46 14.03 -8.79
N ASN A 148 -5.78 13.92 -7.50
CA ASN A 148 -4.95 13.13 -6.57
C ASN A 148 -5.36 11.66 -6.45
N LEU A 149 -6.62 11.32 -6.73
CA LEU A 149 -7.22 10.04 -6.38
C LEU A 149 -7.74 9.23 -7.58
N SER A 150 -7.68 9.75 -8.81
CA SER A 150 -8.19 9.07 -10.01
C SER A 150 -7.61 7.66 -10.16
N GLY A 151 -6.29 7.50 -10.01
CA GLY A 151 -5.59 6.23 -10.16
C GLY A 151 -5.86 5.21 -9.04
N ILE A 152 -6.55 5.60 -7.96
CA ILE A 152 -7.02 4.71 -6.88
C ILE A 152 -8.55 4.77 -6.69
N SER A 153 -9.29 5.28 -7.67
CA SER A 153 -10.76 5.39 -7.62
C SER A 153 -11.47 4.03 -7.44
N SER A 154 -10.88 2.97 -7.98
CA SER A 154 -11.35 1.59 -7.87
C SER A 154 -10.87 0.86 -6.60
N MET A 155 -10.11 1.52 -5.72
CA MET A 155 -9.50 0.90 -4.55
C MET A 155 -10.54 0.60 -3.46
N THR A 156 -10.85 -0.69 -3.27
CA THR A 156 -11.77 -1.17 -2.23
C THR A 156 -11.05 -1.63 -0.96
N ARG A 157 -9.81 -2.12 -1.11
CA ARG A 157 -8.95 -2.62 -0.04
C ARG A 157 -7.50 -2.17 -0.25
N LEU A 158 -6.68 -2.30 0.80
CA LEU A 158 -5.25 -2.03 0.73
C LEU A 158 -4.55 -2.90 -0.34
N PRO A 159 -3.49 -2.39 -0.99
CA PRO A 159 -2.75 -3.16 -1.97
C PRO A 159 -1.95 -4.28 -1.28
N GLY A 160 -1.74 -5.37 -2.00
CA GLY A 160 -0.86 -6.46 -1.55
C GLY A 160 0.62 -6.22 -1.83
N LEU A 161 0.92 -5.23 -2.68
CA LEU A 161 2.26 -4.89 -3.13
C LEU A 161 2.30 -3.45 -3.62
N MET A 162 3.41 -2.77 -3.36
CA MET A 162 3.71 -1.47 -3.94
C MET A 162 4.93 -1.54 -4.84
N PHE A 163 4.81 -0.96 -6.04
CA PHE A 163 5.92 -0.64 -6.92
C PHE A 163 6.20 0.85 -6.83
N VAL A 164 7.40 1.22 -6.37
CA VAL A 164 7.76 2.61 -6.08
C VAL A 164 8.93 3.05 -6.95
N VAL A 165 8.82 4.21 -7.57
CA VAL A 165 9.94 4.87 -8.27
C VAL A 165 10.52 5.94 -7.35
N ASP A 166 11.81 5.81 -7.01
CA ASP A 166 12.52 6.64 -6.03
C ASP A 166 11.94 6.55 -4.60
N ALA A 167 12.45 5.58 -3.85
CA ALA A 167 12.09 5.37 -2.45
C ALA A 167 12.46 6.55 -1.52
N LYS A 168 13.44 7.37 -1.89
CA LYS A 168 13.87 8.53 -1.10
C LYS A 168 12.88 9.68 -1.26
N LYS A 169 12.39 9.90 -2.49
CA LYS A 169 11.33 10.87 -2.78
C LYS A 169 10.00 10.43 -2.16
N GLU A 170 9.67 9.15 -2.26
CA GLU A 170 8.41 8.56 -1.77
C GLU A 170 8.52 8.02 -0.33
N ASN A 171 9.30 8.67 0.53
CA ASN A 171 9.60 8.19 1.87
C ASN A 171 8.35 8.01 2.76
N ILE A 172 7.33 8.86 2.60
CA ILE A 172 6.06 8.76 3.32
C ILE A 172 5.32 7.48 2.91
N ALA A 173 5.23 7.21 1.61
CA ALA A 173 4.59 6.01 1.07
C ALA A 173 5.30 4.75 1.57
N VAL A 174 6.63 4.72 1.47
CA VAL A 174 7.48 3.62 1.95
C VAL A 174 7.30 3.41 3.45
N SER A 175 7.23 4.48 4.25
CA SER A 175 7.05 4.39 5.70
C SER A 175 5.67 3.84 6.08
N GLU A 176 4.61 4.29 5.40
CA GLU A 176 3.24 3.78 5.63
C GLU A 176 3.11 2.30 5.26
N ALA A 177 3.66 1.91 4.10
CA ALA A 177 3.67 0.53 3.64
C ALA A 177 4.40 -0.39 4.62
N ASN A 178 5.59 0.02 5.08
CA ASN A 178 6.37 -0.72 6.07
C ASN A 178 5.65 -0.86 7.42
N LYS A 179 4.94 0.18 7.88
CA LYS A 179 4.13 0.11 9.12
C LYS A 179 3.02 -0.95 9.01
N LEU A 180 2.42 -1.09 7.83
CA LEU A 180 1.35 -2.03 7.56
C LEU A 180 1.84 -3.42 7.13
N GLY A 181 3.14 -3.57 6.86
CA GLY A 181 3.74 -4.81 6.37
C GLY A 181 3.42 -5.12 4.90
N ILE A 182 3.11 -4.08 4.11
CA ILE A 182 2.91 -4.23 2.66
C ILE A 182 4.30 -4.33 2.01
N PRO A 183 4.58 -5.38 1.23
CA PRO A 183 5.87 -5.51 0.56
C PRO A 183 6.07 -4.41 -0.48
N ILE A 184 7.32 -4.01 -0.67
CA ILE A 184 7.72 -2.90 -1.53
C ILE A 184 8.78 -3.39 -2.51
N ILE A 185 8.49 -3.29 -3.80
CA ILE A 185 9.48 -3.32 -4.87
C ILE A 185 9.76 -1.86 -5.21
N ALA A 186 11.03 -1.46 -5.27
CA ALA A 186 11.36 -0.11 -5.72
C ALA A 186 12.60 -0.07 -6.59
N ILE A 187 12.59 0.83 -7.56
CA ILE A 187 13.81 1.25 -8.25
C ILE A 187 14.60 2.09 -7.25
N ALA A 188 15.79 1.60 -6.90
CA ALA A 188 16.64 2.19 -5.89
C ALA A 188 17.95 2.67 -6.54
N ASP A 189 18.10 3.98 -6.67
CA ASP A 189 19.40 4.57 -6.97
C ASP A 189 20.31 4.49 -5.72
N THR A 190 21.59 4.72 -5.93
CA THR A 190 22.68 4.80 -4.96
C THR A 190 22.42 5.66 -3.72
N ASN A 191 21.45 6.59 -3.76
CA ASN A 191 21.10 7.47 -2.64
C ASN A 191 20.02 6.88 -1.70
N ALA A 192 19.36 5.78 -2.09
CA ALA A 192 18.27 5.16 -1.36
C ALA A 192 18.77 4.21 -0.25
N ASP A 193 17.96 3.96 0.77
CA ASP A 193 18.24 2.90 1.76
C ASP A 193 17.58 1.58 1.31
N PRO A 194 18.36 0.56 0.91
CA PRO A 194 17.81 -0.70 0.43
C PRO A 194 17.13 -1.52 1.53
N ASP A 195 17.38 -1.25 2.82
CA ASP A 195 16.81 -2.03 3.93
C ASP A 195 15.33 -1.69 4.17
N LEU A 196 14.88 -0.53 3.67
CA LEU A 196 13.47 -0.12 3.74
C LEU A 196 12.59 -0.83 2.69
N LEU A 197 13.21 -1.59 1.78
CA LEU A 197 12.58 -2.18 0.61
C LEU A 197 12.57 -3.70 0.74
N THR A 198 11.47 -4.33 0.30
CA THR A 198 11.40 -5.80 0.27
C THR A 198 12.27 -6.34 -0.85
N VAL A 199 12.19 -5.72 -2.03
CA VAL A 199 13.07 -6.00 -3.17
C VAL A 199 13.57 -4.67 -3.72
N PRO A 200 14.78 -4.23 -3.35
CA PRO A 200 15.43 -3.11 -4.01
C PRO A 200 15.88 -3.58 -5.40
N VAL A 201 15.43 -2.93 -6.47
CA VAL A 201 15.96 -3.10 -7.83
C VAL A 201 16.95 -1.98 -8.06
N ALA A 202 18.25 -2.29 -7.99
CA ALA A 202 19.27 -1.26 -8.13
C ALA A 202 19.27 -0.70 -9.55
N GLY A 203 19.07 0.60 -9.71
CA GLY A 203 19.01 1.22 -11.02
C GLY A 203 18.73 2.71 -10.97
N ASN A 204 18.91 3.37 -12.10
CA ASN A 204 18.62 4.78 -12.28
C ASN A 204 17.11 5.06 -12.17
N ASP A 205 16.69 5.88 -11.21
CA ASP A 205 15.31 6.28 -10.99
C ASP A 205 14.97 7.69 -11.53
N ASP A 206 15.91 8.35 -12.21
CA ASP A 206 15.75 9.66 -12.85
C ASP A 206 15.59 9.55 -14.39
N ALA A 207 16.18 8.53 -15.02
CA ALA A 207 16.11 8.37 -16.46
C ALA A 207 14.77 7.75 -16.92
N ILE A 208 14.09 8.46 -17.82
CA ILE A 208 12.83 8.03 -18.47
C ILE A 208 12.94 6.59 -19.00
N ARG A 209 13.92 6.30 -19.85
CA ARG A 209 14.09 4.98 -20.48
C ARG A 209 14.37 3.87 -19.46
N SER A 210 15.10 4.19 -18.38
CA SER A 210 15.40 3.23 -17.30
C SER A 210 14.13 2.83 -16.56
N VAL A 211 13.35 3.82 -16.12
CA VAL A 211 12.12 3.61 -15.36
C VAL A 211 11.06 2.95 -16.23
N GLU A 212 10.90 3.37 -17.49
CA GLU A 212 10.00 2.75 -18.46
C GLU A 212 10.33 1.26 -18.64
N LEU A 213 11.60 0.91 -18.88
CA LEU A 213 12.01 -0.48 -19.10
C LEU A 213 11.69 -1.37 -17.89
N ILE A 214 12.01 -0.90 -16.68
CA ILE A 214 11.76 -1.66 -15.45
C ILE A 214 10.25 -1.74 -15.15
N ALA A 215 9.53 -0.63 -15.24
CA ALA A 215 8.10 -0.59 -15.00
C ALA A 215 7.34 -1.49 -15.98
N ARG A 216 7.70 -1.45 -17.26
CA ARG A 216 7.15 -2.31 -18.31
C ARG A 216 7.41 -3.79 -18.02
N ALA A 217 8.65 -4.14 -17.63
CA ALA A 217 9.01 -5.52 -17.30
C ALA A 217 8.22 -6.08 -16.11
N ILE A 218 7.82 -5.23 -15.14
CA ILE A 218 6.95 -5.61 -14.02
C ILE A 218 5.48 -5.67 -14.46
N ALA A 219 5.01 -4.69 -15.24
CA ALA A 219 3.64 -4.61 -15.75
C ALA A 219 3.27 -5.79 -16.67
N ASP A 220 4.21 -6.25 -17.50
CA ASP A 220 4.03 -7.43 -18.35
C ASP A 220 3.76 -8.68 -17.50
N VAL A 221 4.52 -8.88 -16.42
CA VAL A 221 4.34 -10.01 -15.50
C VAL A 221 3.01 -9.93 -14.75
N ILE A 222 2.60 -8.74 -14.32
CA ILE A 222 1.28 -8.53 -13.69
C ILE A 222 0.16 -8.88 -14.66
N THR A 223 0.29 -8.49 -15.92
CA THR A 223 -0.69 -8.77 -16.98
C THR A 223 -0.79 -10.27 -17.27
N GLU A 224 0.35 -10.95 -17.43
CA GLU A 224 0.42 -12.41 -17.60
C GLU A 224 -0.22 -13.13 -16.40
N ALA A 225 0.17 -12.78 -15.18
CA ALA A 225 -0.34 -13.40 -13.95
C ALA A 225 -1.86 -13.21 -13.77
N ARG A 226 -2.40 -12.06 -14.19
CA ARG A 226 -3.85 -11.79 -14.10
C ARG A 226 -4.66 -12.64 -15.07
N ARG A 227 -4.10 -13.01 -16.24
CA ARG A 227 -4.76 -13.93 -17.19
C ARG A 227 -4.82 -15.36 -16.67
N GLU A 228 -3.82 -15.76 -15.86
CA GLU A 228 -3.75 -17.08 -15.24
C GLU A 228 -4.57 -17.17 -13.95
N ALA A 229 -4.74 -16.05 -13.25
CA ALA A 229 -5.50 -16.01 -12.00
C ALA A 229 -6.97 -16.35 -12.27
N PRO A 230 -7.58 -17.32 -11.54
CA PRO A 230 -9.00 -17.57 -11.67
C PRO A 230 -9.77 -16.31 -11.26
N THR A 231 -10.71 -15.89 -12.10
CA THR A 231 -11.59 -14.74 -11.85
C THR A 231 -12.35 -14.97 -10.54
N ARG A 232 -11.83 -14.44 -9.44
CA ARG A 232 -12.61 -14.37 -8.20
C ARG A 232 -13.62 -13.27 -8.40
N VAL A 233 -14.88 -13.67 -8.54
CA VAL A 233 -16.03 -12.77 -8.41
C VAL A 233 -15.87 -12.08 -7.06
N VAL A 234 -15.75 -10.75 -7.08
CA VAL A 234 -15.71 -9.97 -5.85
C VAL A 234 -17.14 -10.02 -5.32
N GLU A 235 -17.41 -10.93 -4.37
CA GLU A 235 -18.62 -10.84 -3.57
C GLU A 235 -18.54 -9.50 -2.83
N GLU A 236 -19.45 -8.58 -3.19
CA GLU A 236 -19.65 -7.35 -2.45
C GLU A 236 -20.08 -7.76 -1.03
N GLU A 237 -19.15 -7.73 -0.07
CA GLU A 237 -19.52 -7.77 1.34
C GLU A 237 -20.47 -6.59 1.59
N SER A 238 -21.75 -6.93 1.76
CA SER A 238 -22.82 -6.00 2.10
C SER A 238 -22.42 -5.22 3.35
N GLU A 239 -22.39 -3.89 3.21
CA GLU A 239 -22.04 -2.96 4.30
C GLU A 239 -23.15 -2.96 5.36
N GLU A 240 -23.20 -3.98 6.22
CA GLU A 240 -24.02 -3.99 7.43
C GLU A 240 -23.13 -4.11 8.66
N ASN A 241 -22.46 -3.00 9.00
CA ASN A 241 -22.18 -2.62 10.38
C ASN A 241 -21.43 -1.29 10.42
N THR A 242 -22.15 -0.20 10.66
CA THR A 242 -21.89 0.82 11.70
C THR A 242 -22.95 1.90 11.56
N TYR A 243 -24.17 1.59 11.99
CA TYR A 243 -25.11 2.61 12.46
C TYR A 243 -25.36 2.32 13.94
N SER A 244 -24.35 2.51 14.78
CA SER A 244 -24.54 2.52 16.23
C SER A 244 -25.04 3.90 16.62
N SER A 245 -26.36 4.01 16.66
CA SER A 245 -27.18 4.89 17.51
C SER A 245 -26.43 5.93 18.35
N ASP A 246 -26.38 7.16 17.84
CA ASP A 246 -26.29 8.34 18.70
C ASP A 246 -27.40 9.32 18.29
N ARG A 247 -28.64 8.91 18.59
CA ARG A 247 -29.82 9.78 18.59
C ARG A 247 -30.80 9.31 19.66
N GLY A 248 -30.97 10.15 20.67
CA GLY A 248 -32.22 10.32 21.38
C GLY A 248 -32.34 9.56 22.71
N MET A 249 -32.07 10.25 23.81
CA MET A 249 -32.88 10.11 25.01
C MET A 249 -32.96 11.47 25.72
N GLU A 250 -33.84 12.34 25.21
CA GLU A 250 -34.48 13.35 26.04
C GLU A 250 -35.75 12.75 26.63
N SER A 251 -35.91 12.82 27.95
CA SER A 251 -37.23 12.89 28.56
C SER A 251 -37.15 13.74 29.83
N ALA A 252 -37.74 14.93 29.77
CA ALA A 252 -38.12 15.73 30.92
C ALA A 252 -39.39 15.14 31.58
N GLY A 253 -39.53 15.29 32.91
CA GLY A 253 -40.85 15.14 33.55
C GLY A 253 -40.88 14.80 35.05
N ARG A 254 -40.78 15.85 35.89
CA ARG A 254 -41.47 16.13 37.18
C ARG A 254 -41.96 14.99 38.11
N GLY A 255 -41.63 15.16 39.40
CA GLY A 255 -42.43 14.70 40.53
C GLY A 255 -41.85 15.14 41.89
N ASP A 256 -42.39 16.22 42.45
CA ASP A 256 -42.22 16.68 43.84
C ASP A 256 -43.43 16.17 44.64
N ASP A 257 -43.24 15.41 45.74
CA ASP A 257 -43.98 15.60 47.00
C ASP A 257 -43.50 14.67 48.16
N ARG A 258 -43.12 15.31 49.27
CA ARG A 258 -43.31 15.02 50.72
C ARG A 258 -43.25 13.58 51.29
N GLY A 259 -42.10 13.30 51.91
CA GLY A 259 -41.87 12.95 53.34
C GLY A 259 -42.84 12.11 54.18
N ARG A 260 -42.31 11.05 54.84
CA ARG A 260 -42.44 10.81 56.31
C ARG A 260 -41.46 9.73 56.83
N ARG A 261 -40.58 10.16 57.75
CA ARG A 261 -39.93 9.50 58.92
C ARG A 261 -39.90 7.96 59.06
N GLY A 262 -38.68 7.45 59.36
CA GLY A 262 -38.40 6.85 60.68
C GLY A 262 -37.64 5.51 60.72
N GLY A 263 -36.39 5.55 61.24
CA GLY A 263 -35.62 4.48 61.95
C GLY A 263 -35.31 3.19 61.18
N GLY A 264 -34.14 2.54 61.23
CA GLY A 264 -33.03 2.56 62.17
C GLY A 264 -32.59 1.10 62.42
N GLN A 265 -31.27 0.82 62.28
CA GLN A 265 -30.54 -0.45 62.53
C GLN A 265 -30.78 -1.57 61.49
N GLY A 266 -29.83 -2.38 61.04
CA GLY A 266 -28.40 -2.65 61.30
C GLY A 266 -28.13 -4.00 60.59
N GLY A 267 -27.17 -4.11 59.69
CA GLY A 267 -25.92 -4.83 59.97
C GLY A 267 -25.90 -6.29 59.47
N GLN A 268 -25.04 -6.53 58.47
CA GLN A 268 -24.29 -7.75 58.13
C GLN A 268 -24.93 -8.92 57.34
N GLY A 269 -24.25 -9.23 56.21
CA GLY A 269 -23.82 -10.55 55.73
C GLY A 269 -24.91 -11.55 55.34
N GLY A 270 -24.96 -12.14 54.14
CA GLY A 270 -23.90 -12.50 53.21
C GLY A 270 -24.03 -13.99 52.87
N GLN A 271 -24.32 -14.27 51.59
CA GLN A 271 -24.14 -15.55 50.85
C GLN A 271 -25.19 -16.68 51.03
N GLY A 272 -26.13 -16.75 50.08
CA GLY A 272 -26.48 -17.99 49.36
C GLY A 272 -25.87 -17.89 47.96
N GLY A 273 -25.24 -18.89 47.35
CA GLY A 273 -25.63 -20.29 47.28
C GLY A 273 -26.30 -20.51 45.92
N GLY A 274 -25.64 -21.19 44.98
CA GLY A 274 -26.29 -21.57 43.72
C GLY A 274 -25.35 -21.80 42.55
N GLN A 275 -25.13 -23.08 42.26
CA GLN A 275 -24.42 -23.64 41.12
C GLN A 275 -25.15 -23.38 39.79
N GLY A 276 -24.43 -23.48 38.67
CA GLY A 276 -25.05 -23.99 37.44
C GLY A 276 -24.67 -23.28 36.14
N ALA A 277 -23.78 -23.94 35.38
CA ALA A 277 -23.80 -24.16 33.93
C ALA A 277 -24.10 -23.00 32.95
N GLY A 278 -23.24 -22.86 31.94
CA GLY A 278 -23.62 -22.19 30.69
C GLY A 278 -22.45 -21.95 29.75
N ALA A 279 -22.23 -22.88 28.83
CA ALA A 279 -21.24 -22.81 27.76
C ALA A 279 -21.42 -21.55 26.88
N GLY A 280 -20.37 -20.74 26.76
CA GLY A 280 -20.28 -19.64 25.80
C GLY A 280 -19.18 -19.92 24.79
N ALA A 281 -19.57 -20.29 23.57
CA ALA A 281 -18.69 -20.45 22.43
C ALA A 281 -17.96 -19.13 22.12
N GLN A 282 -16.66 -19.08 22.40
CA GLN A 282 -15.81 -17.96 22.01
C GLN A 282 -15.41 -18.11 20.54
N GLY A 283 -16.17 -17.41 19.67
CA GLY A 283 -15.75 -17.07 18.32
C GLY A 283 -14.56 -16.11 18.36
N GLY A 284 -13.37 -16.64 18.66
CA GLY A 284 -12.12 -15.90 18.57
C GLY A 284 -11.77 -15.64 17.11
N GLN A 285 -12.00 -14.42 16.63
CA GLN A 285 -11.44 -13.93 15.38
C GLN A 285 -9.92 -14.16 15.41
N ARG A 286 -9.44 -15.12 14.59
CA ARG A 286 -8.01 -15.34 14.37
C ARG A 286 -7.42 -14.05 13.78
N ARG A 287 -6.82 -13.22 14.63
CA ARG A 287 -5.93 -12.14 14.20
C ARG A 287 -4.91 -12.74 13.23
N ARG A 288 -4.95 -12.33 11.96
CA ARG A 288 -3.92 -12.71 10.97
C ARG A 288 -2.57 -12.35 11.59
N ARG A 289 -1.76 -13.35 11.91
CA ARG A 289 -0.45 -13.14 12.51
C ARG A 289 0.40 -12.38 11.51
N ARG A 290 0.87 -11.20 11.94
CA ARG A 290 1.87 -10.35 11.30
C ARG A 290 3.03 -11.21 10.79
N ALA A 291 3.24 -11.26 9.47
CA ALA A 291 4.50 -11.74 8.94
C ALA A 291 5.54 -10.63 9.19
N LYS A 292 6.62 -10.95 9.90
CA LYS A 292 7.75 -10.03 10.03
C LYS A 292 8.39 -9.86 8.64
N PRO A 293 8.94 -8.68 8.30
CA PRO A 293 9.64 -8.46 7.02
C PRO A 293 10.71 -9.53 6.74
N GLU A 294 11.40 -9.99 7.78
CA GLU A 294 12.36 -11.09 7.75
C GLU A 294 11.75 -12.43 7.30
N ALA A 295 10.50 -12.73 7.69
CA ALA A 295 9.80 -13.96 7.32
C ALA A 295 9.34 -13.96 5.85
N ILE A 296 9.12 -12.77 5.27
CA ILE A 296 8.84 -12.60 3.84
C ILE A 296 10.14 -12.73 3.04
N GLN A 297 11.23 -12.10 3.51
CA GLN A 297 12.56 -12.25 2.91
C GLN A 297 13.08 -13.70 2.99
N ALA A 298 12.84 -14.41 4.09
CA ALA A 298 13.21 -15.81 4.25
C ALA A 298 12.42 -16.75 3.34
N ARG A 299 11.12 -16.48 3.10
CA ARG A 299 10.31 -17.25 2.14
C ARG A 299 10.79 -17.12 0.70
N LEU A 300 11.37 -15.98 0.33
CA LEU A 300 11.85 -15.70 -1.03
C LEU A 300 13.24 -16.31 -1.33
N ARG A 301 14.02 -16.72 -0.31
CA ARG A 301 15.39 -17.25 -0.50
C ARG A 301 15.47 -18.73 -0.87
N GLY A 302 14.37 -19.48 -0.80
CA GLY A 302 14.39 -20.93 -1.00
C GLY A 302 15.23 -21.68 0.06
N PRO A 303 15.15 -23.02 0.10
CA PRO A 303 15.83 -23.83 1.12
C PRO A 303 17.38 -23.79 1.02
N ASP A 304 17.95 -23.41 -0.13
CA ASP A 304 19.40 -23.48 -0.35
C ASP A 304 20.21 -22.37 0.35
N ALA A 305 19.56 -21.29 0.80
CA ALA A 305 20.27 -20.18 1.47
C ALA A 305 20.50 -20.42 2.97
N ALA A 306 19.80 -21.37 3.60
CA ALA A 306 20.00 -21.69 5.01
C ALA A 306 21.28 -22.52 5.23
N ALA A 307 21.67 -23.37 4.28
CA ALA A 307 22.86 -24.20 4.36
C ALA A 307 24.19 -23.43 4.23
N ALA A 308 24.17 -22.24 3.63
CA ALA A 308 25.37 -21.42 3.43
C ALA A 308 25.80 -20.61 4.68
N VAL A 309 24.94 -20.52 5.71
CA VAL A 309 25.23 -19.76 6.94
C VAL A 309 25.75 -20.67 8.06
N GLU A 310 25.41 -21.96 8.05
CA GLU A 310 25.87 -22.92 9.07
C GLU A 310 27.27 -23.51 8.80
N SER A 311 27.90 -23.24 7.66
CA SER A 311 29.20 -23.82 7.30
C SER A 311 30.42 -22.90 7.50
N THR A 312 30.22 -21.68 8.00
CA THR A 312 31.33 -20.71 8.21
C THR A 312 31.72 -20.48 9.67
N ASP A 313 31.04 -21.11 10.64
CA ASP A 313 31.36 -20.97 12.07
C ASP A 313 32.21 -22.12 12.66
N ASP A 314 32.59 -23.12 11.85
CA ASP A 314 33.51 -24.21 12.25
C ASP A 314 34.77 -24.23 11.37
N ALA A 315 35.62 -23.22 11.52
CA ALA A 315 37.04 -23.30 11.16
C ALA A 315 37.84 -22.31 12.02
N SER A 316 38.39 -22.85 13.10
CA SER A 316 39.57 -22.30 13.79
C SER A 316 40.80 -22.36 12.89
#